data_AF-A0AAV6B1R6-F1
#
_entry.id   AF-A0AAV6B1R6-F1
#
_cell.length_a   1.000
_cell.length_b   1.000
_cell.length_c   1.000
_cell.angle_alpha   90.00
_cell.angle_beta   90.00
_cell.angle_gamma   90.00
#
_symmetry.space_group_name_H-M   'P 1'
#
loop_
_entity.id
_entity.type
_entity.pdbx_description
1 polymer ?
#
loop_
_entity_poly.entity_id
_entity_poly.type
_entity_poly.pdbx_seq_one_letter_code
_entity_poly.pdbx_strand_id
1 'polypeptide(L)'
;MGEKIIEAFIRLCGISAIIFVFGIFFFVFREALPVPGKITLGNFLFNTDWYPTSMSNVRFGIGALILGTLSVTITAMLIAVPFGLGAAVFVSEFCKGKVRETLKVVIELLAAIPSVVWGFIGLTIMNKFIIWAFNVPVGLNVLNAALLLALMSIPIMVSIGEDALKAVPDSYREAAFALGATRWQTVYKVLIPAAKNGLLAAVLLGVGRAIGEVMAVLMATGHAINNPFVKDGSANFGFMFESVRTLTATIAAELGEASEHSDHYRVL
;
A
#
# COMPACT_ATOMS: atom_id res chain seq x y z
N MET A 1 -27.43 -33.89 7.28
CA MET A 1 -28.09 -32.57 7.30
C MET A 1 -27.10 -31.43 7.56
N GLY A 2 -26.14 -31.57 8.49
CA GLY A 2 -25.15 -30.52 8.78
C GLY A 2 -24.27 -30.09 7.59
N GLU A 3 -23.83 -31.03 6.75
CA GLU A 3 -22.97 -30.73 5.58
C GLU A 3 -23.65 -29.79 4.57
N LYS A 4 -24.91 -30.05 4.22
CA LYS A 4 -25.68 -29.18 3.32
C LYS A 4 -25.92 -27.78 3.90
N ILE A 5 -26.06 -27.66 5.22
CA ILE A 5 -26.23 -26.38 5.91
C ILE A 5 -24.93 -25.58 5.86
N ILE A 6 -23.79 -26.24 6.12
CA ILE A 6 -22.47 -25.62 6.05
C ILE A 6 -22.15 -25.19 4.60
N GLU A 7 -22.40 -26.06 3.62
CA GLU A 7 -22.19 -25.74 2.21
C GLU A 7 -23.07 -24.55 1.76
N ALA A 8 -24.34 -24.53 2.18
CA ALA A 8 -25.24 -23.41 1.91
C ALA A 8 -24.75 -22.11 2.55
N PHE A 9 -24.23 -22.17 3.78
CA PHE A 9 -23.70 -20.99 4.47
C PHE A 9 -22.44 -20.45 3.77
N ILE A 10 -21.48 -21.30 3.43
CA ILE A 10 -20.28 -20.93 2.68
C ILE A 10 -20.66 -20.31 1.33
N ARG A 11 -21.60 -20.92 0.61
CA ARG A 11 -22.08 -20.40 -0.68
C ARG A 11 -22.74 -19.04 -0.52
N LEU A 12 -23.56 -18.85 0.52
CA LEU A 12 -24.21 -17.57 0.80
C LEU A 12 -23.20 -16.48 1.12
N CYS A 13 -22.18 -16.77 1.95
CA CYS A 13 -21.08 -15.85 2.23
C CYS A 13 -20.28 -15.49 0.99
N GLY A 14 -20.01 -16.46 0.10
CA GLY A 14 -19.33 -16.21 -1.16
C GLY A 14 -20.14 -15.32 -2.11
N ILE A 15 -21.43 -15.61 -2.27
CA ILE A 15 -22.33 -14.81 -3.12
C ILE A 15 -22.51 -13.40 -2.55
N SER A 16 -22.65 -13.25 -1.23
CA SER A 16 -22.80 -11.93 -0.62
C SER A 16 -21.56 -11.07 -0.80
N ALA A 17 -20.36 -11.62 -0.67
CA ALA A 17 -19.11 -10.89 -0.96
C ALA A 17 -19.08 -10.35 -2.40
N ILE A 18 -19.47 -11.17 -3.38
CA ILE A 18 -19.57 -10.76 -4.79
C ILE A 18 -20.60 -9.63 -4.94
N ILE A 19 -21.79 -9.77 -4.35
CA ILE A 19 -22.85 -8.74 -4.39
C ILE A 19 -22.36 -7.43 -3.80
N PHE A 20 -21.68 -7.44 -2.66
CA PHE A 20 -21.16 -6.22 -2.04
C PHE A 20 -20.09 -5.54 -2.89
N VAL A 21 -19.16 -6.31 -3.47
CA VAL A 21 -18.14 -5.77 -4.37
C VAL A 21 -18.79 -5.11 -5.59
N PHE A 22 -19.74 -5.79 -6.25
CA PHE A 22 -20.51 -5.21 -7.35
C PHE A 22 -21.31 -3.97 -6.91
N GLY A 23 -21.89 -4.00 -5.71
CA GLY A 23 -22.62 -2.88 -5.13
C GLY A 23 -21.73 -1.65 -4.92
N ILE A 24 -20.50 -1.84 -4.44
CA ILE A 24 -19.51 -0.76 -4.31
C ILE A 24 -19.20 -0.17 -5.68
N PHE A 25 -18.87 -1.00 -6.68
CA PHE A 25 -18.61 -0.50 -8.03
C PHE A 25 -19.81 0.25 -8.60
N PHE A 26 -21.01 -0.33 -8.50
CA PHE A 26 -22.24 0.31 -8.98
C PHE A 26 -22.47 1.67 -8.32
N PHE A 27 -22.28 1.77 -7.00
CA PHE A 27 -22.42 3.01 -6.26
C PHE A 27 -21.41 4.08 -6.72
N VAL A 28 -20.13 3.72 -6.80
CA VAL A 28 -19.06 4.62 -7.26
C VAL A 28 -19.34 5.10 -8.69
N PHE A 29 -19.66 4.19 -9.62
CA PHE A 29 -19.95 4.59 -11.00
C PHE A 29 -21.19 5.47 -11.10
N ARG A 30 -22.26 5.15 -10.36
CA ARG A 30 -23.49 5.95 -10.36
C ARG A 30 -23.22 7.37 -9.87
N GLU A 31 -22.39 7.55 -8.86
CA GLU A 31 -22.08 8.86 -8.29
C GLU A 31 -21.05 9.64 -9.13
N ALA A 32 -20.10 8.95 -9.77
CA ALA A 32 -19.08 9.55 -10.62
C ALA A 32 -19.56 9.86 -12.05
N LEU A 33 -20.48 9.08 -12.63
CA LEU A 33 -20.96 9.23 -14.02
C LEU A 33 -21.56 10.59 -14.41
N PRO A 34 -22.28 11.33 -13.55
CA PRO A 34 -22.79 12.64 -13.90
C PRO A 34 -21.68 13.69 -13.82
N VAL A 35 -20.59 13.44 -14.54
CA VAL A 35 -19.45 14.33 -14.75
C VAL A 35 -19.95 15.57 -15.48
N PRO A 36 -19.71 16.79 -14.96
CA PRO A 36 -20.06 18.01 -15.66
C PRO A 36 -19.40 18.05 -17.03
N GLY A 37 -20.14 18.40 -18.08
CA GLY A 37 -19.62 18.52 -19.46
C GLY A 37 -18.50 19.56 -19.66
N LYS A 38 -18.04 20.21 -18.57
CA LYS A 38 -16.91 21.14 -18.52
C LYS A 38 -15.57 20.44 -18.23
N ILE A 39 -15.57 19.18 -17.79
CA ILE A 39 -14.34 18.44 -17.44
C ILE A 39 -13.95 17.51 -18.60
N THR A 40 -12.87 17.84 -19.30
CA THR A 40 -12.27 16.93 -20.28
C THR A 40 -11.44 15.86 -19.57
N LEU A 41 -11.69 14.58 -19.84
CA LEU A 41 -11.00 13.45 -19.18
C LEU A 41 -9.47 13.55 -19.25
N GLY A 42 -8.92 13.99 -20.39
CA GLY A 42 -7.47 14.20 -20.51
C GLY A 42 -6.95 15.29 -19.57
N ASN A 43 -7.65 16.42 -19.47
CA ASN A 43 -7.29 17.48 -18.53
C ASN A 43 -7.48 17.04 -17.07
N PHE A 44 -8.46 16.19 -16.80
CA PHE A 44 -8.69 15.64 -15.47
C PHE A 44 -7.51 14.76 -15.02
N LEU A 45 -7.09 13.81 -15.87
CA LEU A 45 -6.07 12.82 -15.51
C LEU A 45 -4.64 13.38 -15.51
N PHE A 46 -4.30 14.27 -16.45
CA PHE A 46 -2.92 14.69 -16.68
C PHE A 46 -2.58 16.08 -16.11
N ASN A 47 -3.57 16.92 -15.81
CA ASN A 47 -3.30 18.21 -15.19
C ASN A 47 -2.88 18.03 -13.72
N THR A 48 -1.95 18.87 -13.26
CA THR A 48 -1.40 18.84 -11.90
C THR A 48 -2.13 19.79 -10.95
N ASP A 49 -2.97 20.69 -11.47
CA ASP A 49 -3.67 21.70 -10.68
C ASP A 49 -4.94 21.15 -10.01
N TRP A 50 -4.91 20.97 -8.69
CA TRP A 50 -6.09 20.59 -7.90
C TRP A 50 -6.60 21.78 -7.06
N TYR A 51 -7.58 22.51 -7.57
CA TYR A 51 -8.19 23.66 -6.89
C TYR A 51 -9.71 23.63 -6.99
N PRO A 52 -10.38 22.70 -6.27
CA PRO A 52 -11.83 22.52 -6.34
C PRO A 52 -12.61 23.65 -5.66
N THR A 53 -12.04 24.30 -4.63
CA THR A 53 -12.69 25.36 -3.83
C THR A 53 -12.42 26.79 -4.33
N SER A 54 -11.74 26.94 -5.47
CA SER A 54 -11.41 28.25 -6.03
C SER A 54 -12.65 29.00 -6.53
N MET A 55 -12.85 30.22 -6.03
CA MET A 55 -14.01 31.05 -6.39
C MET A 55 -13.99 31.58 -7.84
N SER A 56 -12.80 31.69 -8.46
CA SER A 56 -12.63 32.30 -9.78
C SER A 56 -12.22 31.31 -10.87
N ASN A 57 -11.49 30.25 -10.53
CA ASN A 57 -10.94 29.27 -11.47
C ASN A 57 -10.92 27.87 -10.84
N VAL A 58 -12.03 27.15 -10.92
CA VAL A 58 -12.14 25.76 -10.44
C VAL A 58 -11.32 24.84 -11.34
N ARG A 59 -10.45 24.01 -10.76
CA ARG A 59 -9.58 23.07 -11.47
C ARG A 59 -9.59 21.70 -10.82
N PHE A 60 -9.73 20.66 -11.65
CA PHE A 60 -9.80 19.27 -11.24
C PHE A 60 -8.68 18.43 -11.88
N GLY A 61 -7.42 18.74 -11.60
CA GLY A 61 -6.28 17.94 -12.09
C GLY A 61 -5.81 16.93 -11.06
N ILE A 62 -5.99 15.63 -11.31
CA ILE A 62 -5.52 14.57 -10.39
C ILE A 62 -4.11 14.05 -10.71
N GLY A 63 -3.45 14.59 -11.73
CA GLY A 63 -2.13 14.12 -12.17
C GLY A 63 -1.07 14.22 -11.07
N ALA A 64 -1.06 15.32 -10.30
CA ALA A 64 -0.17 15.47 -9.15
C ALA A 64 -0.47 14.45 -8.04
N LEU A 65 -1.75 14.11 -7.84
CA LEU A 65 -2.19 13.14 -6.82
C LEU A 65 -1.79 11.71 -7.19
N ILE A 66 -1.92 11.35 -8.47
CA ILE A 66 -1.46 10.06 -9.02
C ILE A 66 0.06 9.96 -8.84
N LEU A 67 0.81 10.96 -9.27
CA LEU A 67 2.28 10.97 -9.15
C LEU A 67 2.73 10.95 -7.68
N GLY A 68 2.06 11.67 -6.79
CA GLY A 68 2.28 11.60 -5.35
C GLY A 68 2.07 10.18 -4.82
N THR A 69 0.94 9.57 -5.11
CA THR A 69 0.60 8.19 -4.68
C THR A 69 1.60 7.16 -5.20
N LEU A 70 1.97 7.23 -6.48
CA LEU A 70 2.95 6.34 -7.10
C LEU A 70 4.34 6.54 -6.50
N SER A 71 4.79 7.79 -6.32
CA SER A 71 6.11 8.08 -5.76
C SER A 71 6.28 7.49 -4.36
N VAL A 72 5.27 7.63 -3.51
CA VAL A 72 5.27 7.06 -2.15
C VAL A 72 5.20 5.53 -2.20
N THR A 73 4.27 4.98 -2.99
CA THR A 73 4.05 3.52 -3.07
C THR A 73 5.29 2.81 -3.61
N ILE A 74 5.85 3.27 -4.73
CA ILE A 74 7.01 2.65 -5.35
C ILE A 74 8.21 2.72 -4.41
N THR A 75 8.47 3.88 -3.79
CA THR A 75 9.57 4.03 -2.84
C THR A 75 9.40 3.12 -1.62
N ALA A 76 8.17 3.00 -1.10
CA ALA A 76 7.86 2.08 0.00
C ALA A 76 8.10 0.63 -0.41
N MET A 77 7.66 0.21 -1.60
CA MET A 77 7.80 -1.18 -2.07
C MET A 77 9.24 -1.56 -2.38
N LEU A 78 10.06 -0.63 -2.86
CA LEU A 78 11.50 -0.86 -3.05
C LEU A 78 12.20 -1.26 -1.74
N ILE A 79 11.67 -0.81 -0.60
CA ILE A 79 12.15 -1.20 0.73
C ILE A 79 11.38 -2.44 1.20
N ALA A 80 10.06 -2.39 1.21
CA ALA A 80 9.23 -3.38 1.85
C ALA A 80 9.32 -4.76 1.21
N VAL A 81 9.45 -4.86 -0.13
CA VAL A 81 9.52 -6.14 -0.84
C VAL A 81 10.78 -6.94 -0.48
N PRO A 82 12.01 -6.41 -0.61
CA PRO A 82 13.21 -7.17 -0.26
C PRO A 82 13.25 -7.53 1.22
N PHE A 83 12.89 -6.60 2.12
CA PHE A 83 12.88 -6.87 3.55
C PHE A 83 11.77 -7.84 3.95
N GLY A 84 10.58 -7.72 3.37
CA GLY A 84 9.42 -8.57 3.65
C GLY A 84 9.62 -9.99 3.14
N LEU A 85 10.04 -10.17 1.89
CA LEU A 85 10.31 -11.51 1.35
C LEU A 85 11.55 -12.14 1.98
N GLY A 86 12.59 -11.35 2.26
CA GLY A 86 13.79 -11.82 2.96
C GLY A 86 13.46 -12.31 4.37
N ALA A 87 12.66 -11.55 5.13
CA ALA A 87 12.20 -11.97 6.45
C ALA A 87 11.25 -13.17 6.38
N ALA A 88 10.36 -13.26 5.37
CA ALA A 88 9.52 -14.43 5.15
C ALA A 88 10.37 -15.70 5.02
N VAL A 89 11.39 -15.68 4.14
CA VAL A 89 12.33 -16.78 3.94
C VAL A 89 13.10 -17.11 5.21
N PHE A 90 13.57 -16.10 5.94
CA PHE A 90 14.30 -16.30 7.19
C PHE A 90 13.45 -16.99 8.25
N VAL A 91 12.23 -16.49 8.48
CA VAL A 91 11.30 -17.03 9.47
C VAL A 91 10.82 -18.43 9.08
N SER A 92 10.58 -18.68 7.79
CA SER A 92 10.05 -19.96 7.32
C SER A 92 11.09 -21.10 7.35
N GLU A 93 12.35 -20.82 6.98
CA GLU A 93 13.36 -21.85 6.71
C GLU A 93 14.57 -21.84 7.66
N PHE A 94 14.89 -20.70 8.27
CA PHE A 94 16.07 -20.57 9.15
C PHE A 94 15.71 -20.58 10.64
N CYS A 95 14.49 -20.17 11.00
CA CYS A 95 13.99 -20.22 12.38
C CYS A 95 13.38 -21.57 12.73
N LYS A 96 13.62 -22.07 13.95
CA LYS A 96 13.09 -23.36 14.45
C LYS A 96 12.23 -23.19 15.70
N GLY A 97 11.19 -24.02 15.80
CA GLY A 97 10.34 -24.16 17.00
C GLY A 97 9.85 -22.83 17.56
N LYS A 98 10.09 -22.61 18.86
CA LYS A 98 9.62 -21.44 19.62
C LYS A 98 10.04 -20.09 19.05
N VAL A 99 11.23 -19.99 18.43
CA VAL A 99 11.71 -18.72 17.86
C VAL A 99 10.82 -18.28 16.71
N ARG A 100 10.47 -19.23 15.83
CA ARG A 100 9.58 -18.96 14.71
C ARG A 100 8.20 -18.53 15.19
N GLU A 101 7.61 -19.27 16.13
CA GLU A 101 6.28 -18.96 16.68
C GLU A 101 6.26 -17.58 17.33
N THR A 102 7.31 -17.25 18.09
CA THR A 102 7.44 -15.94 18.73
C THR A 102 7.56 -14.82 17.69
N LEU A 103 8.40 -15.02 16.66
CA LEU A 103 8.54 -14.04 15.57
C LEU A 103 7.22 -13.85 14.82
N LYS A 104 6.48 -14.93 14.54
CA LYS A 104 5.17 -14.84 13.87
C LYS A 104 4.19 -13.99 14.67
N VAL A 105 4.08 -14.25 15.98
CA VAL A 105 3.26 -13.44 16.88
C VAL A 105 3.71 -11.97 16.87
N VAL A 106 5.01 -11.69 16.95
CA VAL A 106 5.53 -10.32 16.89
C VAL A 106 5.18 -9.64 15.56
N ILE A 107 5.33 -10.33 14.43
CA ILE A 107 4.98 -9.83 13.10
C ILE A 107 3.48 -9.50 13.02
N GLU A 108 2.62 -10.38 13.50
CA GLU A 108 1.17 -10.16 13.52
C GLU A 108 0.78 -8.98 14.43
N LEU A 109 1.44 -8.84 15.58
CA LEU A 109 1.25 -7.69 16.48
C LEU A 109 1.71 -6.38 15.85
N LEU A 110 2.80 -6.38 15.09
CA LEU A 110 3.24 -5.20 14.33
C LEU A 110 2.21 -4.79 13.26
N ALA A 111 1.59 -5.78 12.60
CA ALA A 111 0.52 -5.53 11.62
C ALA A 111 -0.76 -4.96 12.26
N ALA A 112 -0.99 -5.22 13.55
CA ALA A 112 -2.16 -4.76 14.29
C ALA A 112 -2.08 -3.29 14.74
N ILE A 113 -0.93 -2.63 14.60
CA ILE A 113 -0.77 -1.21 14.99
C ILE A 113 -1.64 -0.34 14.06
N PRO A 114 -2.54 0.50 14.61
CA PRO A 114 -3.39 1.38 13.82
C PRO A 114 -2.58 2.35 12.95
N SER A 115 -3.03 2.63 11.72
CA SER A 115 -2.31 3.50 10.79
C SER A 115 -2.14 4.94 11.29
N VAL A 116 -3.11 5.46 12.04
CA VAL A 116 -3.03 6.80 12.65
C VAL A 116 -1.85 6.91 13.63
N VAL A 117 -1.51 5.82 14.34
CA VAL A 117 -0.35 5.79 15.24
C VAL A 117 0.93 5.95 14.44
N TRP A 118 1.06 5.24 13.32
CA TRP A 118 2.18 5.41 12.39
C TRP A 118 2.26 6.81 11.82
N GLY A 119 1.13 7.40 11.41
CA GLY A 119 1.05 8.79 10.95
C GLY A 119 1.52 9.79 12.01
N PHE A 120 1.12 9.59 13.27
CA PHE A 120 1.55 10.42 14.39
C PHE A 120 3.05 10.30 14.68
N ILE A 121 3.60 9.08 14.62
CA ILE A 121 5.05 8.84 14.70
C ILE A 121 5.77 9.54 13.55
N GLY A 122 5.20 9.48 12.34
CA GLY A 122 5.67 10.16 11.14
C GLY A 122 5.80 11.66 11.34
N LEU A 123 4.76 12.28 11.90
CA LEU A 123 4.66 13.72 12.10
C LEU A 123 5.59 14.21 13.23
N THR A 124 5.69 13.46 14.32
CA THR A 124 6.34 13.93 15.55
C THR A 124 7.81 13.53 15.68
N ILE A 125 8.15 12.29 15.26
CA ILE A 125 9.47 11.69 15.44
C ILE A 125 10.19 11.63 14.10
N MET A 126 9.59 10.97 13.10
CA MET A 126 10.27 10.68 11.83
C MET A 126 10.57 11.96 11.05
N ASN A 127 9.66 12.93 11.05
CA ASN A 127 9.87 14.27 10.50
C ASN A 127 11.15 14.93 11.04
N LYS A 128 11.32 14.98 12.37
CA LYS A 128 12.51 15.57 13.01
C LYS A 128 13.77 14.79 12.68
N PHE A 129 13.67 13.46 12.67
CA PHE A 129 14.77 12.59 12.30
C PHE A 129 15.24 12.83 10.86
N ILE A 130 14.32 12.96 9.91
CA ILE A 130 14.64 13.21 8.49
C ILE A 130 15.27 14.60 8.31
N ILE A 131 14.72 15.64 8.97
CA ILE A 131 15.31 16.98 8.97
C ILE A 131 16.76 16.93 9.45
N TRP A 132 17.02 16.26 10.57
CA TRP A 132 18.35 16.13 11.15
C TRP A 132 19.30 15.28 10.28
N ALA A 133 18.85 14.13 9.79
CA ALA A 133 19.68 13.18 9.06
C ALA A 133 20.05 13.63 7.64
N PHE A 134 19.12 14.30 6.96
CA PHE A 134 19.30 14.71 5.56
C PHE A 134 19.46 16.22 5.37
N ASN A 135 19.43 17.00 6.46
CA ASN A 135 19.54 18.46 6.44
C ASN A 135 18.53 19.14 5.49
N VAL A 136 17.27 18.68 5.54
CA VAL A 136 16.17 19.20 4.71
C VAL A 136 15.27 20.13 5.52
N PRO A 137 14.62 21.14 4.91
CA PRO A 137 13.81 22.11 5.65
C PRO A 137 12.53 21.51 6.23
N VAL A 138 11.95 20.50 5.56
CA VAL A 138 10.70 19.85 5.95
C VAL A 138 10.87 18.34 5.82
N GLY A 139 10.61 17.61 6.91
CA GLY A 139 10.66 16.15 6.94
C GLY A 139 9.31 15.48 6.69
N LEU A 140 8.25 16.24 6.38
CA LEU A 140 6.97 15.72 5.91
C LEU A 140 7.00 15.61 4.38
N ASN A 141 7.48 14.48 3.88
CA ASN A 141 7.81 14.28 2.46
C ASN A 141 7.59 12.82 2.03
N VAL A 142 7.82 12.54 0.74
CA VAL A 142 7.71 11.20 0.14
C VAL A 142 8.51 10.16 0.95
N LEU A 143 9.74 10.46 1.35
CA LEU A 143 10.60 9.55 2.10
C LEU A 143 9.99 9.16 3.45
N ASN A 144 9.48 10.14 4.20
CA ASN A 144 8.84 9.90 5.49
C ASN A 144 7.67 8.92 5.35
N ALA A 145 6.72 9.23 4.46
CA ALA A 145 5.58 8.37 4.22
C ALA A 145 5.98 6.99 3.67
N ALA A 146 6.97 6.94 2.78
CA ALA A 146 7.45 5.69 2.21
C ALA A 146 8.09 4.76 3.25
N LEU A 147 8.84 5.29 4.20
CA LEU A 147 9.43 4.52 5.30
C LEU A 147 8.36 3.94 6.22
N LEU A 148 7.38 4.75 6.62
CA LEU A 148 6.28 4.30 7.48
C LEU A 148 5.44 3.23 6.78
N LEU A 149 5.09 3.48 5.51
CA LEU A 149 4.37 2.50 4.69
C LEU A 149 5.13 1.22 4.50
N ALA A 150 6.46 1.29 4.30
CA ALA A 150 7.28 0.10 4.20
C ALA A 150 7.22 -0.72 5.48
N LEU A 151 7.36 -0.08 6.64
CA LEU A 151 7.24 -0.73 7.95
C LEU A 151 5.86 -1.36 8.17
N MET A 152 4.80 -0.76 7.65
CA MET A 152 3.44 -1.30 7.73
C MET A 152 3.18 -2.46 6.76
N SER A 153 3.75 -2.42 5.55
CA SER A 153 3.55 -3.45 4.54
C SER A 153 4.45 -4.68 4.74
N ILE A 154 5.60 -4.53 5.40
CA ILE A 154 6.53 -5.64 5.70
C ILE A 154 5.80 -6.76 6.46
N PRO A 155 5.14 -6.53 7.61
CA PRO A 155 4.49 -7.59 8.36
C PRO A 155 3.50 -8.44 7.55
N ILE A 156 2.74 -7.80 6.67
CA ILE A 156 1.76 -8.47 5.80
C ILE A 156 2.48 -9.35 4.79
N MET A 157 3.51 -8.82 4.13
CA MET A 157 4.31 -9.60 3.18
C MET A 157 5.04 -10.75 3.86
N VAL A 158 5.54 -10.56 5.08
CA VAL A 158 6.21 -11.61 5.85
C VAL A 158 5.24 -12.72 6.21
N SER A 159 4.08 -12.38 6.77
CA SER A 159 3.08 -13.37 7.20
C SER A 159 2.61 -14.22 6.02
N ILE A 160 2.19 -13.57 4.93
CA ILE A 160 1.66 -14.28 3.75
C ILE A 160 2.77 -15.02 3.01
N GLY A 161 3.97 -14.43 2.94
CA GLY A 161 5.14 -15.05 2.32
C GLY A 161 5.61 -16.30 3.07
N GLU A 162 5.58 -16.29 4.40
CA GLU A 162 5.90 -17.44 5.23
C GLU A 162 4.89 -18.58 5.06
N ASP A 163 3.59 -18.24 5.05
CA ASP A 163 2.52 -19.20 4.77
C ASP A 163 2.66 -19.82 3.37
N ALA A 164 2.99 -19.01 2.36
CA ALA A 164 3.23 -19.46 0.99
C ALA A 164 4.41 -20.44 0.89
N LEU A 165 5.52 -20.16 1.57
CA LEU A 165 6.69 -21.06 1.59
C LEU A 165 6.38 -22.38 2.31
N LYS A 166 5.52 -22.35 3.33
CA LYS A 166 5.11 -23.54 4.09
C LYS A 166 4.06 -24.38 3.41
N ALA A 167 3.29 -23.79 2.51
CA ALA A 167 2.39 -24.56 1.66
C ALA A 167 3.14 -25.51 0.71
N VAL A 168 4.44 -25.28 0.45
CA VAL A 168 5.27 -26.20 -0.33
C VAL A 168 5.47 -27.50 0.47
N PRO A 169 5.15 -28.69 -0.09
CA PRO A 169 5.27 -29.95 0.62
C PRO A 169 6.69 -30.24 1.11
N ASP A 170 6.82 -30.79 2.32
CA ASP A 170 8.13 -31.08 2.92
C ASP A 170 8.97 -32.10 2.13
N SER A 171 8.33 -32.94 1.32
CA SER A 171 9.03 -33.86 0.41
C SER A 171 9.99 -33.15 -0.55
N TYR A 172 9.71 -31.88 -0.92
CA TYR A 172 10.62 -31.08 -1.75
C TYR A 172 11.90 -30.72 -0.99
N ARG A 173 11.79 -30.43 0.32
CA ARG A 173 12.93 -30.13 1.19
C ARG A 173 13.77 -31.39 1.40
N GLU A 174 13.12 -32.50 1.72
CA GLU A 174 13.76 -33.80 1.93
C GLU A 174 14.49 -34.29 0.68
N ALA A 175 13.86 -34.21 -0.49
CA ALA A 175 14.49 -34.58 -1.77
C ALA A 175 15.71 -33.70 -2.08
N ALA A 176 15.62 -32.38 -1.85
CA ALA A 176 16.75 -31.48 -2.06
C ALA A 176 17.92 -31.83 -1.12
N PHE A 177 17.66 -32.12 0.16
CA PHE A 177 18.71 -32.54 1.10
C PHE A 177 19.29 -33.91 0.74
N ALA A 178 18.49 -34.86 0.26
CA ALA A 178 18.97 -36.16 -0.21
C ALA A 178 19.90 -36.05 -1.43
N LEU A 179 19.70 -35.03 -2.27
CA LEU A 179 20.59 -34.70 -3.39
C LEU A 179 21.85 -33.91 -2.95
N GLY A 180 22.06 -33.72 -1.65
CA GLY A 180 23.21 -33.00 -1.10
C GLY A 180 23.10 -31.47 -1.19
N ALA A 181 21.91 -30.93 -1.45
CA ALA A 181 21.73 -29.48 -1.49
C ALA A 181 21.84 -28.86 -0.10
N THR A 182 22.51 -27.71 -0.02
CA THR A 182 22.52 -26.87 1.19
C THR A 182 21.16 -26.21 1.40
N ARG A 183 20.85 -25.77 2.64
CA ARG A 183 19.60 -25.06 2.94
C ARG A 183 19.35 -23.86 2.02
N TRP A 184 20.38 -23.06 1.75
CA TRP A 184 20.25 -21.91 0.84
C TRP A 184 19.96 -22.34 -0.60
N GLN A 185 20.60 -23.41 -1.08
CA GLN A 185 20.31 -23.96 -2.41
C GLN A 185 18.86 -24.50 -2.49
N THR A 186 18.36 -25.15 -1.44
CA THR A 186 16.97 -25.61 -1.35
C THR A 186 16.00 -24.41 -1.42
N VAL A 187 16.27 -23.35 -0.65
CA VAL A 187 15.46 -22.12 -0.67
C VAL A 187 15.42 -21.51 -2.08
N TYR A 188 16.58 -21.21 -2.64
CA TYR A 188 16.69 -20.45 -3.87
C TYR A 188 16.25 -21.25 -5.11
N LYS A 189 16.60 -22.55 -5.18
CA LYS A 189 16.36 -23.37 -6.38
C LYS A 189 15.07 -24.17 -6.35
N VAL A 190 14.49 -24.41 -5.17
CA VAL A 190 13.32 -25.28 -5.02
C VAL A 190 12.14 -24.52 -4.43
N LEU A 191 12.30 -23.95 -3.23
CA LEU A 191 11.18 -23.39 -2.48
C LEU A 191 10.67 -22.08 -3.07
N ILE A 192 11.53 -21.12 -3.40
CA ILE A 192 11.12 -19.84 -4.00
C ILE A 192 10.40 -20.08 -5.35
N PRO A 193 10.93 -20.89 -6.29
CA PRO A 193 10.22 -21.20 -7.53
C PRO A 193 8.88 -21.91 -7.30
N ALA A 194 8.80 -22.84 -6.34
CA ALA A 194 7.57 -23.56 -6.01
C ALA A 194 6.51 -22.65 -5.36
N ALA A 195 6.92 -21.74 -4.48
CA ALA A 195 6.04 -20.81 -3.77
C ALA A 195 5.77 -19.50 -4.51
N LYS A 196 6.28 -19.33 -5.76
CA LYS A 196 6.28 -18.04 -6.47
C LYS A 196 4.92 -17.35 -6.53
N ASN A 197 3.83 -18.11 -6.73
CA ASN A 197 2.49 -17.54 -6.84
C ASN A 197 2.01 -16.99 -5.49
N GLY A 198 2.33 -17.66 -4.38
CA GLY A 198 2.02 -17.18 -3.04
C GLY A 198 2.88 -16.00 -2.64
N LEU A 199 4.17 -15.99 -2.99
CA LEU A 199 5.06 -14.83 -2.77
C LEU A 199 4.61 -13.61 -3.59
N LEU A 200 4.20 -13.81 -4.85
CA LEU A 200 3.61 -12.75 -5.68
C LEU A 200 2.31 -12.22 -5.07
N ALA A 201 1.45 -13.11 -4.56
CA ALA A 201 0.23 -12.69 -3.86
C ALA A 201 0.53 -11.87 -2.60
N ALA A 202 1.56 -12.24 -1.82
CA ALA A 202 2.02 -11.47 -0.67
C ALA A 202 2.44 -10.06 -1.06
N VAL A 203 3.25 -9.92 -2.13
CA VAL A 203 3.67 -8.61 -2.65
C VAL A 203 2.49 -7.79 -3.15
N LEU A 204 1.58 -8.40 -3.93
CA LEU A 204 0.40 -7.70 -4.46
C LEU A 204 -0.51 -7.20 -3.34
N LEU A 205 -0.68 -7.95 -2.26
CA LEU A 205 -1.42 -7.51 -1.07
C LEU A 205 -0.72 -6.35 -0.35
N GLY A 206 0.61 -6.39 -0.25
CA GLY A 206 1.41 -5.29 0.30
C GLY A 206 1.30 -4.01 -0.54
N VAL A 207 1.34 -4.12 -1.87
CA VAL A 207 1.15 -3.00 -2.81
C VAL A 207 -0.27 -2.45 -2.71
N GLY A 208 -1.28 -3.33 -2.73
CA GLY A 208 -2.69 -2.93 -2.64
C GLY A 208 -2.98 -2.16 -1.37
N ARG A 209 -2.41 -2.60 -0.23
CA ARG A 209 -2.50 -1.86 1.02
C ARG A 209 -1.79 -0.50 0.95
N ALA A 210 -0.59 -0.43 0.38
CA ALA A 210 0.16 0.82 0.31
C ALA A 210 -0.53 1.88 -0.56
N ILE A 211 -1.11 1.47 -1.69
CA ILE A 211 -1.93 2.35 -2.55
C ILE A 211 -3.18 2.81 -1.79
N GLY A 212 -3.80 1.92 -1.02
CA GLY A 212 -5.00 2.18 -0.24
C GLY A 212 -4.79 2.90 1.09
N GLU A 213 -3.57 3.25 1.46
CA GLU A 213 -3.31 3.88 2.76
C GLU A 213 -3.76 5.34 2.77
N VAL A 214 -4.41 5.75 3.85
CA VAL A 214 -5.06 7.06 3.98
C VAL A 214 -4.39 7.89 5.06
N MET A 215 -4.49 7.46 6.32
CA MET A 215 -4.21 8.31 7.48
C MET A 215 -2.71 8.47 7.74
N ALA A 216 -1.94 7.39 7.60
CA ALA A 216 -0.49 7.48 7.79
C ALA A 216 0.13 8.43 6.76
N VAL A 217 -0.31 8.34 5.50
CA VAL A 217 0.19 9.15 4.40
C VAL A 217 -0.24 10.60 4.52
N LEU A 218 -1.53 10.87 4.83
CA LEU A 218 -2.06 12.21 5.09
C LEU A 218 -1.21 12.98 6.12
N MET A 219 -0.79 12.31 7.20
CA MET A 219 0.00 12.92 8.27
C MET A 219 1.51 13.01 7.96
N ALA A 220 2.04 12.16 7.09
CA ALA A 220 3.48 12.02 6.87
C ALA A 220 4.01 12.69 5.59
N THR A 221 3.17 12.93 4.58
CA THR A 221 3.62 13.54 3.31
C THR A 221 3.55 15.06 3.27
N GLY A 222 2.96 15.70 4.28
CA GLY A 222 2.74 17.16 4.34
C GLY A 222 1.55 17.65 3.52
N HIS A 223 0.89 16.77 2.76
CA HIS A 223 -0.39 17.00 2.07
C HIS A 223 -0.39 18.18 1.07
N ALA A 224 0.76 18.51 0.48
CA ALA A 224 0.88 19.57 -0.51
C ALA A 224 0.65 19.06 -1.95
N ILE A 225 -0.04 19.86 -2.76
CA ILE A 225 -0.29 19.56 -4.18
C ILE A 225 0.95 19.95 -4.99
N ASN A 226 1.90 19.03 -5.11
CA ASN A 226 3.12 19.21 -5.90
C ASN A 226 3.36 18.01 -6.81
N ASN A 227 4.04 18.25 -7.93
CA ASN A 227 4.61 17.17 -8.74
C ASN A 227 5.99 16.78 -8.17
N PRO A 228 6.17 15.58 -7.62
CA PRO A 228 7.44 15.20 -7.01
C PRO A 228 8.60 15.11 -8.02
N PHE A 229 8.31 14.84 -9.30
CA PHE A 229 9.32 14.59 -10.32
C PHE A 229 9.69 15.82 -11.16
N VAL A 230 8.97 16.93 -11.02
CA VAL A 230 9.22 18.17 -11.77
C VAL A 230 9.18 19.36 -10.83
N LYS A 231 10.28 20.13 -10.79
CA LYS A 231 10.40 21.35 -9.99
C LYS A 231 11.00 22.45 -10.86
N ASP A 232 10.35 23.61 -10.87
CA ASP A 232 10.77 24.78 -11.66
C ASP A 232 11.03 24.48 -13.15
N GLY A 233 10.23 23.57 -13.73
CA GLY A 233 10.33 23.17 -15.14
C GLY A 233 11.44 22.18 -15.46
N SER A 234 12.16 21.66 -14.46
CA SER A 234 13.22 20.66 -14.62
C SER A 234 12.92 19.38 -13.85
N ALA A 235 13.54 18.27 -14.28
CA ALA A 235 13.45 16.99 -13.60
C ALA A 235 14.03 17.08 -12.17
N ASN A 236 13.24 16.70 -11.18
CA ASN A 236 13.63 16.71 -9.77
C ASN A 236 14.12 15.32 -9.33
N PHE A 237 15.44 15.17 -9.22
CA PHE A 237 16.05 13.96 -8.67
C PHE A 237 15.91 13.86 -7.14
N GLY A 238 15.59 14.96 -6.46
CA GLY A 238 15.30 15.05 -5.03
C GLY A 238 13.85 14.73 -4.65
N PHE A 239 13.10 14.04 -5.52
CA PHE A 239 11.66 13.78 -5.36
C PHE A 239 11.28 13.15 -4.00
N MET A 240 12.20 12.42 -3.37
CA MET A 240 12.01 11.81 -2.05
C MET A 240 11.80 12.85 -0.94
N PHE A 241 12.30 14.08 -1.10
CA PHE A 241 12.21 15.14 -0.10
C PHE A 241 11.10 16.15 -0.39
N GLU A 242 10.32 15.94 -1.46
CA GLU A 242 9.17 16.78 -1.76
C GLU A 242 7.95 16.38 -0.93
N SER A 243 7.17 17.38 -0.53
CA SER A 243 5.84 17.16 0.02
C SER A 243 4.87 16.84 -1.11
N VAL A 244 4.06 15.81 -0.91
CA VAL A 244 3.09 15.35 -1.91
C VAL A 244 1.74 15.11 -1.26
N ARG A 245 0.73 15.03 -2.11
CA ARG A 245 -0.64 14.68 -1.75
C ARG A 245 -1.03 13.42 -2.50
N THR A 246 -1.63 12.45 -1.81
CA THR A 246 -2.07 11.19 -2.43
C THR A 246 -3.56 11.20 -2.71
N LEU A 247 -4.00 10.32 -3.62
CA LEU A 247 -5.41 10.20 -4.02
C LEU A 247 -6.29 9.86 -2.82
N THR A 248 -5.93 8.80 -2.09
CA THR A 248 -6.65 8.31 -0.92
C THR A 248 -6.75 9.35 0.20
N ALA A 249 -5.67 10.07 0.48
CA ALA A 249 -5.66 11.15 1.46
C ALA A 249 -6.52 12.34 1.01
N THR A 250 -6.58 12.62 -0.30
CA THR A 250 -7.43 13.68 -0.86
C THR A 250 -8.90 13.35 -0.71
N ILE A 251 -9.30 12.14 -1.10
CA ILE A 251 -10.67 11.65 -0.96
C ILE A 251 -11.08 11.71 0.50
N ALA A 252 -10.28 11.14 1.41
CA ALA A 252 -10.65 11.10 2.82
C ALA A 252 -10.72 12.48 3.48
N ALA A 253 -9.84 13.42 3.09
CA ALA A 253 -9.84 14.76 3.65
C ALA A 253 -10.97 15.64 3.11
N GLU A 254 -11.29 15.53 1.82
CA GLU A 254 -12.22 16.46 1.15
C GLU A 254 -13.64 15.93 0.99
N LEU A 255 -13.86 14.60 1.01
CA LEU A 255 -15.20 14.03 0.77
C LEU A 255 -16.22 14.45 1.85
N GLY A 256 -15.77 14.63 3.09
CA GLY A 256 -16.61 15.13 4.18
C GLY A 256 -16.85 16.65 4.15
N GLU A 257 -16.04 17.40 3.41
CA GLU A 257 -16.16 18.86 3.28
C GLU A 257 -16.89 19.28 2.00
N ALA A 258 -16.88 18.42 0.99
CA ALA A 258 -17.58 18.65 -0.27
C ALA A 258 -19.10 18.56 -0.08
N SER A 259 -19.83 19.55 -0.58
CA SER A 259 -21.29 19.50 -0.60
C SER A 259 -21.79 18.31 -1.43
N GLU A 260 -22.76 17.56 -0.90
CA GLU A 260 -23.33 16.39 -1.57
C GLU A 260 -23.76 16.73 -3.01
N HIS A 261 -23.43 15.84 -3.95
CA HIS A 261 -23.73 15.96 -5.38
C HIS A 261 -23.12 17.18 -6.10
N SER A 262 -22.22 17.93 -5.48
CA SER A 262 -21.47 18.98 -6.16
C SER A 262 -20.43 18.42 -7.14
N ASP A 263 -19.95 19.28 -8.04
CA ASP A 263 -18.88 18.94 -8.98
C ASP A 263 -17.61 18.45 -8.25
N HIS A 264 -17.30 19.02 -7.09
CA HIS A 264 -16.17 18.57 -6.25
C HIS A 264 -16.41 17.18 -5.67
N TYR A 265 -17.61 16.94 -5.12
CA TYR A 265 -17.97 15.64 -4.54
C TYR A 265 -17.92 14.50 -5.56
N ARG A 266 -18.37 14.74 -6.80
CA ARG A 266 -18.42 13.72 -7.87
C ARG A 266 -17.06 13.36 -8.45
N VAL A 267 -16.07 14.22 -8.23
CA VAL A 267 -14.73 14.09 -8.80
C VAL A 267 -13.75 13.42 -7.82
N LEU A 268 -14.11 13.37 -6.53
CA LEU A 268 -13.44 12.60 -5.48
C LEU A 268 -13.81 11.11 -5.56
#